data_AF-A0A2V8ZM03-F1
#
_entry.id   AF-A0A2V8ZM03-F1
#
_cell.length_a   1.000
_cell.length_b   1.000
_cell.length_c   1.000
_cell.angle_alpha   90.00
_cell.angle_beta   90.00
_cell.angle_gamma   90.00
#
_symmetry.space_group_name_H-M   'P 1'
#
loop_
_entity.id
_entity.type
_entity.pdbx_description
1 polymer ?
#
loop_
_entity_poly.entity_id
_entity_poly.type
_entity_poly.pdbx_seq_one_letter_code
_entity_poly.pdbx_strand_id
1 'polypeptide(L)'
;MALPAGEYRVQKVAYDSSVLLIQRTDHAAATVVTSFAAQANAKQAQSKLLFHRYRNRYFLSQIWIAGSARGSEQRDAGTGHDCCPPHRTQA
;
A
#
# COMPACT_ATOMS: atom_id res chain seq x y z
N MET A 1 1.55 -12.65 -7.11
CA MET A 1 0.07 -12.62 -7.15
C MET A 1 -0.33 -11.21 -7.59
N ALA A 2 -1.27 -11.07 -8.52
CA ALA A 2 -1.72 -9.77 -9.03
C ALA A 2 -3.24 -9.67 -8.86
N LEU A 3 -3.74 -8.48 -8.52
CA LEU A 3 -5.18 -8.22 -8.44
C LEU A 3 -5.76 -8.21 -9.87
N PRO A 4 -6.85 -8.94 -10.15
CA PRO A 4 -7.48 -8.92 -11.48
C PRO A 4 -7.98 -7.51 -11.83
N ALA A 5 -8.10 -7.20 -13.12
CA ALA A 5 -8.71 -5.93 -13.52
C ALA A 5 -10.16 -5.85 -13.01
N GLY A 6 -10.58 -4.67 -12.58
CA GLY A 6 -11.92 -4.45 -12.03
C GLY A 6 -11.96 -3.24 -11.11
N GLU A 7 -13.15 -2.95 -10.60
CA GLU A 7 -13.36 -1.90 -9.63
C GLU A 7 -13.08 -2.42 -8.21
N TYR A 8 -12.36 -1.61 -7.43
CA TYR A 8 -11.96 -1.94 -6.08
C TYR A 8 -12.38 -0.85 -5.10
N ARG A 9 -12.92 -1.29 -3.96
CA ARG A 9 -13.14 -0.47 -2.79
C ARG A 9 -11.91 -0.52 -1.90
N VAL A 10 -11.36 0.64 -1.58
CA VAL A 10 -10.26 0.79 -0.63
C VAL A 10 -10.78 1.39 0.65
N GLN A 11 -10.54 0.73 1.78
CA GLN A 11 -11.01 1.18 3.08
C GLN A 11 -9.99 0.89 4.17
N LYS A 12 -9.95 1.73 5.19
CA LYS A 12 -9.24 1.37 6.41
C LYS A 12 -10.03 0.33 7.18
N VAL A 13 -9.34 -0.67 7.74
CA VAL A 13 -9.99 -1.68 8.58
C VAL A 13 -10.47 -1.12 9.93
N ALA A 14 -9.84 -0.04 10.41
CA ALA A 14 -10.30 0.78 11.53
C ALA A 14 -9.82 2.23 11.35
N TYR A 15 -10.45 3.18 12.05
CA TYR A 15 -10.22 4.63 11.87
C TYR A 15 -8.73 5.04 11.97
N ASP A 16 -8.04 4.55 13.01
CA ASP A 16 -6.60 4.79 13.27
C ASP A 16 -5.69 3.67 12.74
N SER A 17 -6.24 2.74 11.95
CA SER A 17 -5.42 1.64 11.44
C SER A 17 -4.54 2.10 10.28
N SER A 18 -3.28 1.66 10.34
CA SER A 18 -2.36 1.66 9.21
C SER A 18 -2.74 0.62 8.15
N VAL A 19 -3.70 -0.25 8.42
CA VAL A 19 -4.07 -1.35 7.53
C VAL A 19 -5.25 -0.95 6.62
N LEU A 20 -5.05 -1.16 5.32
CA LEU A 20 -6.06 -0.96 4.28
C LEU A 20 -6.57 -2.30 3.77
N LEU A 21 -7.88 -2.43 3.68
CA LEU A 21 -8.55 -3.47 2.92
C LEU A 21 -8.80 -2.95 1.50
N ILE A 22 -8.27 -3.66 0.52
CA ILE A 22 -8.55 -3.44 -0.91
C ILE A 22 -9.38 -4.62 -1.37
N GLN A 23 -10.67 -4.41 -1.61
CA GLN A 23 -11.61 -5.45 -1.99
C GLN A 23 -12.29 -5.10 -3.31
N ARG A 24 -12.39 -6.07 -4.22
CA ARG A 24 -13.13 -5.89 -5.47
C ARG A 24 -14.61 -5.70 -5.15
N THR A 25 -15.32 -4.83 -5.87
CA THR A 25 -16.74 -4.56 -5.58
C THR A 25 -17.65 -5.79 -5.73
N ASP A 26 -17.22 -6.78 -6.52
CA ASP A 26 -17.86 -8.09 -6.69
C ASP A 26 -17.44 -9.14 -5.62
N HIS A 27 -16.66 -8.74 -4.61
CA HIS A 27 -16.16 -9.60 -3.52
C HIS A 27 -15.27 -10.79 -3.93
N ALA A 28 -15.07 -11.05 -5.22
CA ALA A 28 -14.25 -12.15 -5.73
C ALA A 28 -12.74 -12.06 -5.41
N ALA A 29 -12.25 -10.89 -5.00
CA ALA A 29 -10.86 -10.70 -4.61
C ALA A 29 -10.75 -9.66 -3.50
N ALA A 30 -9.93 -9.94 -2.49
CA ALA A 30 -9.58 -8.98 -1.44
C ALA A 30 -8.12 -9.16 -1.04
N THR A 31 -7.47 -8.06 -0.69
CA THR A 31 -6.14 -8.06 -0.07
C THR A 31 -6.10 -7.05 1.06
N VAL A 32 -5.30 -7.37 2.07
CA VAL A 32 -5.07 -6.51 3.22
C VAL A 32 -3.63 -6.07 3.18
N VAL A 33 -3.42 -4.77 3.30
CA VAL A 33 -2.10 -4.19 3.11
C VAL A 33 -1.78 -3.15 4.19
N THR A 34 -0.55 -3.18 4.69
CA THR A 34 -0.09 -2.21 5.69
C THR A 34 0.42 -0.96 4.98
N SER A 35 -0.25 0.15 5.19
CA SER A 35 0.07 1.47 4.65
C SER A 35 0.68 2.38 5.70
N PHE A 36 1.60 3.23 5.25
CA PHE A 36 2.21 4.30 6.03
C PHE A 36 1.51 5.62 5.71
N ALA A 37 1.46 6.52 6.69
CA ALA A 37 0.91 7.84 6.47
C ALA A 37 1.80 8.62 5.50
N ALA A 38 1.23 9.07 4.39
CA ALA A 38 1.87 9.99 3.46
C ALA A 38 1.29 11.40 3.67
N GLN A 39 2.11 12.43 3.51
CA GLN A 39 1.67 13.81 3.64
C GLN A 39 2.18 14.62 2.45
N ALA A 40 1.27 15.26 1.72
CA ALA A 40 1.59 16.16 0.64
C ALA A 40 1.72 17.60 1.16
N ASN A 41 2.56 18.40 0.50
CA ASN A 41 2.74 19.82 0.82
C ASN A 41 1.46 20.64 0.63
N ALA A 42 0.56 20.20 -0.25
CA ALA A 42 -0.73 20.82 -0.49
C ALA A 42 -1.85 19.77 -0.54
N LYS A 43 -3.07 20.22 -0.23
CA LYS A 43 -4.28 19.39 -0.39
C LYS A 43 -4.39 18.91 -1.83
N GLN A 44 -4.72 17.64 -2.00
CA GLN A 44 -4.88 17.08 -3.33
C GLN A 44 -6.18 17.61 -3.95
N ALA A 45 -6.10 18.18 -5.15
CA ALA A 45 -7.29 18.68 -5.86
C ALA A 45 -8.21 17.55 -6.35
N GLN A 46 -7.66 16.36 -6.56
CA GLN A 46 -8.35 15.18 -7.06
C GLN A 46 -7.85 13.94 -6.32
N SER A 47 -8.70 12.91 -6.21
CA SER A 47 -8.31 11.61 -5.69
C SER A 47 -7.43 10.90 -6.72
N LYS A 48 -6.30 10.34 -6.29
CA LYS A 48 -5.32 9.71 -7.17
C LYS A 48 -4.87 8.37 -6.62
N LEU A 49 -4.68 7.41 -7.52
CA LEU A 49 -4.04 6.13 -7.25
C LEU A 49 -2.73 6.10 -8.04
N LEU A 50 -1.60 6.12 -7.34
CA LEU A 50 -0.29 5.96 -7.96
C LEU A 50 0.07 4.48 -7.97
N PHE A 51 0.22 3.93 -9.17
CA PHE A 51 0.74 2.60 -9.37
C PHE A 51 2.23 2.68 -9.71
N HIS A 52 3.06 1.93 -9.00
CA HIS A 52 4.47 1.78 -9.34
C HIS A 52 4.65 0.52 -10.18
N ARG A 53 5.44 0.62 -11.25
CA ARG A 53 5.77 -0.52 -12.11
C ARG A 53 7.16 -1.05 -11.74
N TYR A 54 7.22 -2.24 -11.16
CA TYR A 54 8.47 -2.99 -11.02
C TYR A 54 8.54 -4.08 -12.09
N ARG A 55 9.47 -3.93 -13.03
CA ARG A 55 9.63 -4.79 -14.22
C ARG A 55 8.31 -4.94 -15.00
N ASN A 56 7.63 -6.07 -14.86
CA ASN A 56 6.41 -6.45 -15.57
C ASN A 56 5.16 -6.46 -14.67
N ARG A 57 5.24 -5.92 -13.45
CA ARG A 57 4.10 -5.86 -12.53
C ARG A 57 3.87 -4.43 -12.05
N TYR A 58 2.60 -4.06 -12.00
CA TYR A 58 2.16 -2.84 -11.34
C TYR A 58 1.68 -3.19 -9.95
N PHE A 59 2.06 -2.40 -8.96
CA PHE A 59 1.46 -2.43 -7.63
C PHE A 59 0.97 -1.05 -7.25
N LEU A 60 -0.07 -1.01 -6.44
CA LEU A 60 -0.56 0.23 -5.87
C LEU A 60 0.45 0.73 -4.83
N SER A 61 1.04 1.89 -5.07
CA SER A 61 2.07 2.48 -4.23
C SER A 61 1.53 3.61 -3.37
N GLN A 62 0.64 4.46 -3.87
CA GLN A 62 0.07 5.53 -3.06
C GLN A 62 -1.39 5.80 -3.38
N ILE A 63 -2.12 6.24 -2.36
CA ILE A 63 -3.53 6.61 -2.42
C ILE A 63 -3.69 8.00 -1.86
N TRP A 64 -4.32 8.86 -2.66
CA TRP A 64 -4.58 10.25 -2.35
C TRP A 64 -6.06 10.55 -2.49
N ILE A 65 -6.62 11.33 -1.56
CA ILE A 65 -8.04 11.69 -1.54
C ILE A 65 -8.16 13.20 -1.78
N ALA A 66 -9.07 13.59 -2.69
CA ALA A 66 -9.36 15.00 -2.96
C ALA A 66 -9.72 15.76 -1.67
N GLY A 67 -9.23 16.99 -1.52
CA GLY A 67 -9.43 17.83 -0.34
C GLY A 67 -8.55 17.47 0.87
N SER A 68 -7.84 16.33 0.84
CA SER A 68 -6.92 15.90 1.90
C SER A 68 -5.46 16.14 1.50
N ALA A 69 -4.65 16.61 2.45
CA ALA A 69 -3.19 16.60 2.34
C ALA A 69 -2.59 15.27 2.87
N ARG A 70 -3.41 14.43 3.48
CA ARG A 70 -3.03 13.10 3.99
C ARG A 70 -3.35 12.06 2.94
N GLY A 71 -2.38 11.19 2.67
CA GLY A 71 -2.50 10.01 1.82
C GLY A 71 -2.02 8.76 2.54
N SER A 72 -2.05 7.64 1.85
CA SER A 72 -1.56 6.36 2.33
C SER A 72 -0.55 5.82 1.32
N GLU A 73 0.67 5.59 1.77
CA GLU A 73 1.74 4.98 0.98
C GLU A 73 1.90 3.51 1.35
N GLN A 74 1.99 2.69 0.34
CA GLN A 74 2.36 1.30 0.37
C GLN A 74 3.82 1.21 -0.05
N ARG A 75 4.67 0.82 0.88
CA ARG A 75 6.02 0.39 0.53
C ARG A 75 5.94 -1.09 0.23
N ASP A 76 6.44 -1.49 -0.93
CA ASP A 76 6.68 -2.90 -1.20
C ASP A 76 7.64 -3.38 -0.11
N ALA A 77 7.15 -4.25 0.78
CA ALA A 77 8.02 -5.03 1.63
C ALA A 77 8.70 -6.05 0.72
N GLY A 78 9.73 -5.59 0.00
CA GLY A 78 10.68 -6.48 -0.64
C GLY A 78 11.02 -7.53 0.39
N THR A 79 10.65 -8.77 0.11
CA THR A 79 10.78 -9.88 1.03
C THR A 79 12.23 -9.95 1.50
N GLY A 80 12.50 -9.42 2.69
CA GLY A 80 13.76 -9.58 3.39
C GLY A 80 13.88 -11.02 3.85
N HIS A 81 14.03 -11.93 2.90
CA HIS A 81 14.47 -13.29 3.15
C HIS A 81 16.01 -13.31 3.17
N ASP A 82 16.62 -12.37 3.89
CA ASP A 82 18.03 -12.42 4.26
C ASP A 82 18.28 -11.41 5.38
N CYS A 83 18.22 -11.89 6.61
CA CYS A 83 18.87 -11.28 7.77
C CYS A 83 19.03 -12.40 8.80
N CYS A 84 19.83 -13.40 8.44
CA CYS A 84 20.51 -14.20 9.44
C CYS A 84 21.60 -13.30 10.05
N PRO A 85 21.56 -12.96 11.36
CA PRO A 85 22.63 -12.18 11.95
C PRO A 85 23.92 -13.04 11.90
N PRO A 86 25.06 -12.53 11.42
CA PRO A 86 26.31 -13.24 11.59
C PRO A 86 26.58 -13.37 13.09
N HIS A 87 26.74 -14.61 13.54
CA HIS A 87 27.21 -14.97 14.86
C HIS A 87 28.40 -14.08 15.23
N ARG A 88 28.20 -13.20 16.22
CA ARG A 88 29.31 -12.48 16.86
C ARG A 88 30.04 -13.49 17.74
N THR A 89 31.10 -14.10 17.20
CA THR A 89 32.06 -14.89 17.98
C THR A 89 32.64 -14.00 19.08
N GLN A 90 32.44 -14.40 20.34
CA GLN A 90 33.11 -13.82 21.50
C GLN A 90 34.60 -14.17 21.42
N ALA A 91 35.44 -13.18 21.73
CA ALA A 91 36.81 -13.35 22.20
C ALA A 91 36.94 -12.54 23.49
#